data_AF-A0A1Y3A2F4-F1
#
_entry.id   AF-A0A1Y3A2F4-F1
#
_cell.length_a   1.000
_cell.length_b   1.000
_cell.length_c   1.000
_cell.angle_alpha   90.00
_cell.angle_beta   90.00
_cell.angle_gamma   90.00
#
_symmetry.space_group_name_H-M   'P 1'
#
loop_
_entity.id
_entity.type
_entity.pdbx_description
1 polymer ?
#
loop_
_entity_poly.entity_id
_entity_poly.type
_entity_poly.pdbx_seq_one_letter_code
_entity_poly.pdbx_strand_id
1 'polypeptide(L)'
;TTSYPEMLAACKDALVRLLDFIDDDFAFEDVTVVFSGGRGYHVHVRDESVRELDSEARREIVDYVRAIDLDSDGLIRTVSERGTTKRVLRTEGGWGARVHDALVEYADDLREMGDEAARERLMELDGIGEGRAETILGAFDRNPTAVREGNVEAGGPGVRRLVSALAARVAATDAAPIDEPVTTDTRRLIRLPGTLHGGSALVVTPLDRDELADFDPLRDAVPDRFVGREIRIETDADRTVELNGERVRVESGRNTVPEFAGAFLMARGEARKAPER
;
A
#
# COMPACT_ATOMS: atom_id res chain seq x y z
N THR A 1 17.91 -9.16 -5.32
CA THR A 1 17.65 -7.70 -5.32
C THR A 1 16.45 -7.47 -6.21
N THR A 2 15.39 -6.84 -5.73
CA THR A 2 14.20 -6.50 -6.53
C THR A 2 14.61 -5.60 -7.69
N SER A 3 14.11 -5.87 -8.90
CA SER A 3 14.37 -5.03 -10.07
C SER A 3 13.67 -3.67 -9.94
N TYR A 4 14.11 -2.69 -10.73
CA TYR A 4 13.51 -1.35 -10.70
C TYR A 4 12.01 -1.36 -11.10
N PRO A 5 11.56 -2.11 -12.13
CA PRO A 5 10.13 -2.24 -12.43
C PRO A 5 9.33 -2.91 -11.31
N GLU A 6 9.82 -4.01 -10.73
CA GLU A 6 9.14 -4.69 -9.62
C GLU A 6 9.00 -3.78 -8.39
N MET A 7 10.01 -2.96 -8.11
CA MET A 7 9.94 -1.96 -7.04
C MET A 7 8.87 -0.89 -7.32
N LEU A 8 8.77 -0.40 -8.57
CA LEU A 8 7.75 0.57 -8.95
C LEU A 8 6.33 -0.02 -8.85
N ALA A 9 6.15 -1.28 -9.24
CA ALA A 9 4.89 -2.00 -9.08
C ALA A 9 4.51 -2.11 -7.59
N ALA A 10 5.43 -2.54 -6.73
CA ALA A 10 5.19 -2.61 -5.28
C ALA A 10 4.84 -1.23 -4.67
N CYS A 11 5.45 -0.15 -5.16
CA CYS A 11 5.07 1.22 -4.75
C CYS A 11 3.68 1.63 -5.22
N LYS A 12 3.22 1.12 -6.38
CA LYS A 12 1.87 1.33 -6.89
C LYS A 12 0.84 0.57 -6.05
N ASP A 13 1.13 -0.66 -5.66
CA ASP A 13 0.28 -1.44 -4.74
C ASP A 13 0.20 -0.79 -3.36
N ALA A 14 1.31 -0.22 -2.88
CA ALA A 14 1.33 0.58 -1.65
C ALA A 14 0.51 1.88 -1.76
N LEU A 15 0.54 2.53 -2.93
CA LEU A 15 -0.29 3.71 -3.21
C LEU A 15 -1.78 3.34 -3.17
N VAL A 16 -2.20 2.26 -3.82
CA VAL A 16 -3.61 1.84 -3.82
C VAL A 16 -4.12 1.64 -2.40
N ARG A 17 -3.37 0.90 -1.57
CA ARG A 17 -3.72 0.73 -0.15
C ARG A 17 -3.81 2.05 0.61
N LEU A 18 -2.92 3.01 0.35
CA LEU A 18 -3.01 4.34 0.95
C LEU A 18 -4.29 5.06 0.54
N LEU A 19 -4.68 4.97 -0.74
CA LEU A 19 -5.88 5.62 -1.26
C LEU A 19 -7.15 5.03 -0.64
N ASP A 20 -7.19 3.73 -0.35
CA ASP A 20 -8.31 3.13 0.39
C ASP A 20 -8.51 3.80 1.77
N PHE A 21 -7.43 4.11 2.52
CA PHE A 21 -7.56 4.88 3.77
C PHE A 21 -8.05 6.31 3.54
N ILE A 22 -7.50 6.97 2.51
CA ILE A 22 -7.85 8.36 2.19
C ILE A 22 -9.34 8.49 1.84
N ASP A 23 -9.87 7.53 1.08
CA ASP A 23 -11.21 7.57 0.54
C ASP A 23 -12.24 6.98 1.53
N ASP A 24 -11.96 5.82 2.13
CA ASP A 24 -12.93 5.09 2.96
C ASP A 24 -12.90 5.52 4.44
N ASP A 25 -11.72 5.83 4.99
CA ASP A 25 -11.58 6.08 6.43
C ASP A 25 -11.61 7.56 6.75
N PHE A 26 -10.87 8.37 5.99
CA PHE A 26 -10.77 9.81 6.21
C PHE A 26 -11.77 10.62 5.39
N ALA A 27 -12.19 10.07 4.25
CA ALA A 27 -13.04 10.74 3.28
C ALA A 27 -12.53 12.14 2.87
N PHE A 28 -11.22 12.25 2.61
CA PHE A 28 -10.63 13.51 2.15
C PHE A 28 -11.03 13.81 0.70
N GLU A 29 -11.30 15.08 0.40
CA GLU A 29 -11.88 15.48 -0.89
C GLU A 29 -10.85 16.12 -1.85
N ASP A 30 -9.98 17.01 -1.36
CA ASP A 30 -8.94 17.69 -2.15
C ASP A 30 -7.63 16.90 -2.10
N VAL A 31 -7.60 15.84 -2.91
CA VAL A 31 -6.49 14.88 -3.00
C VAL A 31 -5.84 14.94 -4.37
N THR A 32 -4.51 15.09 -4.43
CA THR A 32 -3.72 14.96 -5.67
C THR A 32 -2.71 13.83 -5.54
N VAL A 33 -2.71 12.91 -6.51
CA VAL A 33 -1.68 11.87 -6.63
C VAL A 33 -0.62 12.31 -7.64
N VAL A 34 0.65 12.06 -7.31
CA VAL A 34 1.78 12.47 -8.14
C VAL A 34 2.82 11.35 -8.17
N PHE A 35 3.17 10.84 -9.35
CA PHE A 35 4.40 10.07 -9.50
C PHE A 35 5.60 10.96 -9.24
N SER A 36 6.46 10.59 -8.28
CA SER A 36 7.60 11.40 -7.83
C SER A 36 8.67 11.64 -8.91
N GLY A 37 8.57 10.96 -10.05
CA GLY A 37 9.62 10.88 -11.07
C GLY A 37 10.74 9.90 -10.69
N GLY A 38 10.73 9.33 -9.48
CA GLY A 38 11.83 8.52 -8.95
C GLY A 38 11.40 7.09 -8.64
N ARG A 39 11.03 6.84 -7.39
CA ARG A 39 10.87 5.49 -6.83
C ARG A 39 9.54 5.30 -6.09
N GLY A 40 8.53 6.10 -6.42
CA GLY A 40 7.25 6.05 -5.73
C GLY A 40 6.36 7.23 -6.05
N TYR A 41 5.33 7.40 -5.23
CA TYR A 41 4.26 8.37 -5.41
C TYR A 41 4.15 9.28 -4.20
N HIS A 42 3.60 10.47 -4.42
CA HIS A 42 3.19 11.38 -3.37
C HIS A 42 1.67 11.55 -3.43
N VAL A 43 1.03 11.59 -2.26
CA VAL A 43 -0.39 11.95 -2.12
C VAL A 43 -0.44 13.26 -1.35
N HIS A 44 -1.03 14.29 -1.95
CA HIS A 44 -1.19 15.59 -1.33
C HIS A 44 -2.66 15.78 -0.96
N VAL A 45 -2.94 15.96 0.33
CA VAL A 45 -4.27 16.31 0.85
C VAL A 45 -4.29 17.79 1.21
N ARG A 46 -5.28 18.55 0.73
CA ARG A 46 -5.38 20.01 0.93
C ARG A 46 -6.69 20.48 1.59
N ASP A 47 -7.49 19.54 2.04
CA ASP A 47 -8.69 19.75 2.85
C ASP A 47 -8.43 20.77 3.96
N GLU A 48 -9.42 21.61 4.25
CA GLU A 48 -9.31 22.61 5.30
C GLU A 48 -9.07 21.97 6.67
N SER A 49 -9.68 20.79 6.91
CA SER A 49 -9.57 20.01 8.15
C SER A 49 -8.14 19.59 8.50
N VAL A 50 -7.23 19.47 7.52
CA VAL A 50 -5.85 19.01 7.75
C VAL A 50 -4.81 20.13 7.87
N ARG A 51 -5.20 21.40 7.65
CA ARG A 51 -4.25 22.53 7.57
C ARG A 51 -3.63 22.87 8.91
N GLU A 52 -4.39 22.75 10.00
CA GLU A 52 -3.94 23.10 11.35
C GLU A 52 -3.30 21.94 12.11
N LEU A 53 -3.28 20.74 11.52
CA LEU A 53 -2.65 19.58 12.15
C LEU A 53 -1.15 19.82 12.34
N ASP A 54 -0.72 19.70 13.59
CA ASP A 54 0.69 19.74 13.97
C ASP A 54 1.39 18.40 13.70
N SER A 55 2.67 18.31 14.06
CA SER A 55 3.46 17.10 13.83
C SER A 55 2.97 15.89 14.64
N GLU A 56 2.33 16.09 15.79
CA GLU A 56 1.83 14.99 16.62
C GLU A 56 0.52 14.46 16.05
N ALA A 57 -0.42 15.34 15.70
CA ALA A 57 -1.67 14.93 15.05
C ALA A 57 -1.42 14.25 13.69
N ARG A 58 -0.41 14.71 12.92
CA ARG A 58 0.01 14.04 11.68
C ARG A 58 0.65 12.67 11.93
N ARG A 59 1.30 12.48 13.07
CA ARG A 59 1.88 11.19 13.47
C ARG A 59 0.77 10.17 13.75
N GLU A 60 -0.31 10.57 14.41
CA GLU A 60 -1.47 9.69 14.61
C GLU A 60 -2.06 9.20 13.28
N ILE A 61 -2.12 10.05 12.25
CA ILE A 61 -2.53 9.64 10.89
C ILE A 61 -1.55 8.60 10.32
N VAL A 62 -0.24 8.84 10.47
CA VAL A 62 0.79 7.90 10.01
C VAL A 62 0.68 6.55 10.71
N ASP A 63 0.55 6.56 12.03
CA ASP A 63 0.47 5.36 12.84
C ASP A 63 -0.79 4.56 12.50
N TYR A 64 -1.90 5.26 12.27
CA TYR A 64 -3.15 4.66 11.81
C TYR A 64 -3.02 3.95 10.46
N VAL A 65 -2.53 4.62 9.41
CA VAL A 65 -2.42 4.00 8.07
C VAL A 65 -1.35 2.91 8.00
N ARG A 66 -0.36 2.97 8.88
CA ARG A 66 0.70 1.95 9.00
C ARG A 66 0.35 0.81 9.96
N ALA A 67 -0.83 0.84 10.59
CA ALA A 67 -1.26 -0.10 11.61
C ALA A 67 -0.27 -0.25 12.78
N ILE A 68 0.41 0.83 13.17
CA ILE A 68 1.34 0.81 14.31
C ILE A 68 0.55 0.57 15.58
N ASP A 69 0.98 -0.44 16.36
CA ASP A 69 0.38 -0.82 17.64
C ASP A 69 -1.15 -1.01 17.58
N LEU A 70 -1.66 -1.59 16.48
CA LEU A 70 -3.10 -1.85 16.30
C LEU A 70 -3.68 -2.66 17.46
N ASP A 71 -4.50 -2.02 18.28
CA ASP A 71 -5.18 -2.65 19.41
C ASP A 71 -6.43 -3.42 18.96
N SER A 72 -6.29 -4.75 18.85
CA SER A 72 -7.39 -5.63 18.47
C SER A 72 -8.56 -5.62 19.47
N ASP A 73 -8.33 -5.33 20.75
CA ASP A 73 -9.40 -5.22 21.75
C ASP A 73 -10.20 -3.92 21.55
N GLY A 74 -9.52 -2.82 21.16
CA GLY A 74 -10.13 -1.53 20.82
C GLY A 74 -11.06 -1.59 19.60
N LEU A 75 -10.88 -2.56 18.72
CA LEU A 75 -11.78 -2.83 17.58
C LEU A 75 -13.13 -3.41 18.02
N ILE A 76 -13.24 -3.91 19.25
CA ILE A 76 -14.45 -4.53 19.79
C ILE A 76 -15.19 -3.53 20.66
N ARG A 77 -16.47 -3.31 20.37
CA ARG A 77 -17.37 -2.49 21.19
C ARG A 77 -18.39 -3.35 21.93
N THR A 78 -18.84 -2.88 23.09
CA THR A 78 -19.96 -3.48 23.80
C THR A 78 -21.26 -2.80 23.35
N VAL A 79 -22.23 -3.60 22.92
CA VAL A 79 -23.58 -3.14 22.56
C VAL A 79 -24.61 -3.79 23.47
N SER A 80 -25.65 -3.04 23.83
CA SER A 80 -26.78 -3.54 24.59
C SER A 80 -27.97 -3.67 23.65
N GLU A 81 -28.47 -4.89 23.51
CA GLU A 81 -29.64 -5.19 22.68
C GLU A 81 -30.69 -5.90 23.53
N ARG A 82 -31.87 -5.30 23.66
CA ARG A 82 -33.02 -5.84 24.42
C ARG A 82 -32.65 -6.31 25.84
N GLY A 83 -31.73 -5.60 26.51
CA GLY A 83 -31.29 -5.88 27.88
C GLY A 83 -30.18 -6.92 28.00
N THR A 84 -29.69 -7.47 26.89
CA THR A 84 -28.50 -8.35 26.86
C THR A 84 -27.32 -7.59 26.29
N THR A 85 -26.17 -7.63 26.98
CA THR A 85 -24.93 -7.07 26.46
C THR A 85 -24.21 -8.10 25.59
N LYS A 86 -23.79 -7.69 24.39
CA LYS A 86 -22.93 -8.47 23.52
C LYS A 86 -21.73 -7.62 23.09
N ARG A 87 -20.59 -8.28 22.85
CA ARG A 87 -19.43 -7.63 22.25
C ARG A 87 -19.45 -7.88 20.75
N VAL A 88 -19.27 -6.81 20.00
CA VAL A 88 -19.28 -6.84 18.53
C VAL A 88 -18.06 -6.14 18.00
N LEU A 89 -17.47 -6.69 16.96
CA LEU A 89 -16.46 -6.01 16.16
C LEU A 89 -17.10 -4.75 15.55
N ARG A 90 -16.34 -3.66 15.45
CA ARG A 90 -16.80 -2.46 14.73
C ARG A 90 -16.86 -2.78 13.24
N THR A 91 -18.01 -2.65 12.62
CA THR A 91 -18.24 -2.98 11.20
C THR A 91 -18.47 -1.75 10.33
N GLU A 92 -18.46 -0.54 10.91
CA GLU A 92 -18.89 0.70 10.25
C GLU A 92 -17.74 1.46 9.58
N GLY A 93 -16.49 1.01 9.73
CA GLY A 93 -15.33 1.58 9.05
C GLY A 93 -14.00 1.27 9.73
N GLY A 94 -12.93 1.74 9.10
CA GLY A 94 -11.56 1.63 9.60
C GLY A 94 -11.04 0.20 9.76
N TRP A 95 -10.03 0.02 10.60
CA TRP A 95 -9.48 -1.30 10.90
C TRP A 95 -10.51 -2.30 11.42
N GLY A 96 -11.55 -1.83 12.10
CA GLY A 96 -12.64 -2.69 12.56
C GLY A 96 -13.36 -3.36 11.39
N ALA A 97 -13.76 -2.57 10.38
CA ALA A 97 -14.43 -3.08 9.19
C ALA A 97 -13.53 -4.03 8.40
N ARG A 98 -12.27 -3.65 8.16
CA ARG A 98 -11.31 -4.53 7.45
C ARG A 98 -11.15 -5.89 8.13
N VAL A 99 -11.05 -5.91 9.46
CA VAL A 99 -10.98 -7.16 10.24
C VAL A 99 -12.30 -7.93 10.22
N HIS A 100 -13.43 -7.22 10.16
CA HIS A 100 -14.75 -7.83 10.07
C HIS A 100 -14.95 -8.50 8.71
N ASP A 101 -14.58 -7.84 7.62
CA ASP A 101 -14.64 -8.42 6.27
C ASP A 101 -13.76 -9.66 6.17
N ALA A 102 -12.52 -9.57 6.69
CA ALA A 102 -11.62 -10.72 6.76
C ALA A 102 -12.17 -11.87 7.63
N LEU A 103 -12.92 -11.57 8.69
CA LEU A 103 -13.59 -12.58 9.52
C LEU A 103 -14.75 -13.25 8.77
N VAL A 104 -15.53 -12.49 8.02
CA VAL A 104 -16.65 -13.00 7.23
C VAL A 104 -16.12 -13.90 6.10
N GLU A 105 -15.14 -13.42 5.33
CA GLU A 105 -14.49 -14.19 4.26
C GLU A 105 -13.87 -15.47 4.82
N TYR A 106 -13.09 -15.38 5.90
CA TYR A 106 -12.49 -16.56 6.52
C TYR A 106 -13.53 -17.55 7.05
N ALA A 107 -14.66 -17.08 7.57
CA ALA A 107 -15.75 -17.96 8.01
C ALA A 107 -16.49 -18.63 6.84
N ASP A 108 -16.63 -17.94 5.70
CA ASP A 108 -17.22 -18.51 4.49
C ASP A 108 -16.28 -19.54 3.86
N ASP A 109 -14.97 -19.26 3.77
CA ASP A 109 -13.94 -20.23 3.33
C ASP A 109 -14.00 -21.52 4.16
N LEU A 110 -14.06 -21.40 5.49
CA LEU A 110 -14.13 -22.56 6.39
C LEU A 110 -15.39 -23.41 6.18
N ARG A 111 -16.51 -22.82 5.76
CA ARG A 111 -17.77 -23.55 5.48
C ARG A 111 -17.71 -24.29 4.15
N GLU A 112 -16.96 -23.77 3.18
CA GLU A 112 -16.75 -24.43 1.89
C GLU A 112 -15.74 -25.58 2.00
N MET A 113 -14.86 -25.53 3.00
CA MET A 113 -13.96 -26.61 3.37
C MET A 113 -14.71 -27.76 4.07
N GLY A 114 -14.19 -28.99 3.96
CA GLY A 114 -14.64 -30.09 4.81
C GLY A 114 -14.17 -29.91 6.25
N ASP A 115 -14.94 -30.42 7.23
CA ASP A 115 -14.70 -30.24 8.68
C ASP A 115 -13.25 -30.47 9.12
N GLU A 116 -12.59 -31.52 8.63
CA GLU A 116 -11.21 -31.85 8.99
C GLU A 116 -10.23 -30.76 8.51
N ALA A 117 -10.34 -30.36 7.24
CA ALA A 117 -9.52 -29.30 6.67
C ALA A 117 -9.79 -27.93 7.32
N ALA A 118 -11.05 -27.63 7.64
CA ALA A 118 -11.43 -26.40 8.32
C ALA A 118 -10.82 -26.32 9.74
N ARG A 119 -10.75 -27.45 10.46
CA ARG A 119 -10.06 -27.52 11.77
C ARG A 119 -8.56 -27.31 11.63
N GLU A 120 -7.92 -27.98 10.68
CA GLU A 120 -6.48 -27.80 10.42
C GLU A 120 -6.16 -26.33 10.11
N ARG A 121 -6.96 -25.71 9.23
CA ARG A 121 -6.81 -24.30 8.86
C ARG A 121 -6.96 -23.34 10.04
N LEU A 122 -7.85 -23.63 10.98
CA LEU A 122 -7.99 -22.85 12.23
C LEU A 122 -6.78 -23.04 13.16
N MET A 123 -6.22 -24.25 13.22
CA MET A 123 -5.07 -24.56 14.08
C MET A 123 -3.74 -24.01 13.58
N GLU A 124 -3.67 -23.56 12.32
CA GLU A 124 -2.53 -22.78 11.80
C GLU A 124 -2.41 -21.41 12.48
N LEU A 125 -3.49 -20.91 13.09
CA LEU A 125 -3.49 -19.63 13.79
C LEU A 125 -2.96 -19.78 15.22
N ASP A 126 -2.03 -18.90 15.59
CA ASP A 126 -1.43 -18.89 16.91
C ASP A 126 -2.48 -18.78 18.02
N GLY A 127 -2.46 -19.75 18.93
CA GLY A 127 -3.36 -19.79 20.09
C GLY A 127 -4.72 -20.47 19.86
N ILE A 128 -4.95 -21.06 18.68
CA ILE A 128 -6.12 -21.90 18.39
C ILE A 128 -5.69 -23.38 18.36
N GLY A 129 -6.10 -24.14 19.37
CA GLY A 129 -5.93 -25.60 19.39
C GLY A 129 -7.22 -26.34 19.02
N GLU A 130 -7.15 -27.66 18.90
CA GLU A 130 -8.24 -28.53 18.44
C GLU A 130 -9.62 -28.22 19.07
N GLY A 131 -9.72 -28.19 20.41
CA GLY A 131 -11.00 -27.91 21.06
C GLY A 131 -11.54 -26.48 20.82
N ARG A 132 -10.66 -25.50 20.59
CA ARG A 132 -11.09 -24.15 20.19
C ARG A 132 -11.56 -24.14 18.74
N ALA A 133 -10.86 -24.84 17.86
CA ALA A 133 -11.25 -24.97 16.46
C ALA A 133 -12.66 -25.60 16.35
N GLU A 134 -12.92 -26.70 17.06
CA GLU A 134 -14.25 -27.33 17.14
C GLU A 134 -15.33 -26.37 17.63
N THR A 135 -15.02 -25.58 18.67
CA THR A 135 -15.95 -24.59 19.22
C THR A 135 -16.28 -23.50 18.22
N ILE A 136 -15.27 -22.99 17.51
CA ILE A 136 -15.42 -21.93 16.49
C ILE A 136 -16.26 -22.44 15.32
N LEU A 137 -15.92 -23.59 14.74
CA LEU A 137 -16.67 -24.18 13.62
C LEU A 137 -18.13 -24.44 14.01
N GLY A 138 -18.35 -25.10 15.15
CA GLY A 138 -19.70 -25.35 15.63
C GLY A 138 -20.49 -24.06 15.87
N ALA A 139 -19.84 -22.96 16.27
CA ALA A 139 -20.50 -21.66 16.39
C ALA A 139 -20.85 -21.05 15.02
N PHE A 140 -19.93 -21.14 14.06
CA PHE A 140 -20.10 -20.64 12.70
C PHE A 140 -21.20 -21.38 11.94
N ASP A 141 -21.39 -22.67 12.20
CA ASP A 141 -22.46 -23.50 11.61
C ASP A 141 -23.82 -23.23 12.26
N ARG A 142 -23.85 -23.16 13.60
CA ARG A 142 -25.11 -22.94 14.33
C ARG A 142 -25.67 -21.53 14.13
N ASN A 143 -24.81 -20.53 13.97
CA ASN A 143 -25.24 -19.15 13.80
C ASN A 143 -24.34 -18.35 12.84
N PRO A 144 -24.47 -18.57 11.52
CA PRO A 144 -23.72 -17.83 10.51
C PRO A 144 -23.95 -16.33 10.57
N THR A 145 -25.19 -15.93 10.88
CA THR A 145 -25.59 -14.52 10.97
C THR A 145 -24.82 -13.78 12.07
N ALA A 146 -24.53 -14.42 13.20
CA ALA A 146 -23.77 -13.79 14.27
C ALA A 146 -22.36 -13.37 13.83
N VAL A 147 -21.71 -14.14 12.95
CA VAL A 147 -20.40 -13.77 12.38
C VAL A 147 -20.53 -12.55 11.47
N ARG A 148 -21.56 -12.53 10.61
CA ARG A 148 -21.85 -11.38 9.73
C ARG A 148 -22.22 -10.13 10.50
N GLU A 149 -22.82 -10.26 11.68
CA GLU A 149 -23.08 -9.14 12.61
C GLU A 149 -21.85 -8.73 13.45
N GLY A 150 -20.70 -9.40 13.28
CA GLY A 150 -19.49 -9.14 14.03
C GLY A 150 -19.55 -9.58 15.50
N ASN A 151 -20.49 -10.45 15.90
CA ASN A 151 -20.66 -10.88 17.28
C ASN A 151 -19.54 -11.85 17.71
N VAL A 152 -18.56 -11.32 18.42
CA VAL A 152 -17.37 -12.06 18.87
C VAL A 152 -17.63 -12.97 20.08
N GLU A 153 -18.83 -12.94 20.67
CA GLU A 153 -19.21 -13.85 21.76
C GLU A 153 -19.81 -15.17 21.25
N ALA A 154 -20.23 -15.24 19.99
CA ALA A 154 -20.95 -16.39 19.44
C ALA A 154 -20.16 -17.71 19.49
N GLY A 155 -18.82 -17.65 19.45
CA GLY A 155 -17.92 -18.81 19.63
C GLY A 155 -16.97 -18.66 20.83
N GLY A 156 -17.34 -17.83 21.81
CA GLY A 156 -16.60 -17.66 23.06
C GLY A 156 -15.18 -17.12 22.89
N PRO A 157 -14.24 -17.47 23.81
CA PRO A 157 -12.86 -16.97 23.76
C PRO A 157 -12.09 -17.32 22.48
N GLY A 158 -12.50 -18.39 21.77
CA GLY A 158 -11.88 -18.81 20.52
C GLY A 158 -12.04 -17.77 19.41
N VAL A 159 -13.26 -17.22 19.25
CA VAL A 159 -13.53 -16.20 18.23
C VAL A 159 -12.76 -14.91 18.50
N ARG A 160 -12.56 -14.53 19.76
CA ARG A 160 -11.72 -13.36 20.08
C ARG A 160 -10.25 -13.57 19.68
N ARG A 161 -9.71 -14.76 19.91
CA ARG A 161 -8.35 -15.10 19.44
C ARG A 161 -8.25 -15.09 17.93
N LEU A 162 -9.27 -15.62 17.25
CA LEU A 162 -9.39 -15.54 15.80
C LEU A 162 -9.39 -14.09 15.31
N VAL A 163 -10.19 -13.21 15.92
CA VAL A 163 -10.22 -11.77 15.59
C VAL A 163 -8.85 -11.12 15.78
N SER A 164 -8.14 -11.37 16.88
CA SER A 164 -6.78 -10.84 17.07
C SER A 164 -5.80 -11.35 16.02
N ALA A 165 -5.88 -12.63 15.66
CA ALA A 165 -5.02 -13.21 14.62
C ALA A 165 -5.33 -12.63 13.23
N LEU A 166 -6.61 -12.44 12.92
CA LEU A 166 -7.06 -11.78 11.69
C LEU A 166 -6.65 -10.31 11.67
N ALA A 167 -6.73 -9.60 12.80
CA ALA A 167 -6.28 -8.22 12.91
C ALA A 167 -4.79 -8.07 12.60
N ALA A 168 -3.94 -8.97 13.13
CA ALA A 168 -2.52 -8.98 12.81
C ALA A 168 -2.26 -9.28 11.32
N ARG A 169 -3.02 -10.22 10.74
CA ARG A 169 -2.91 -10.56 9.31
C ARG A 169 -3.33 -9.40 8.42
N VAL A 170 -4.49 -8.80 8.70
CA VAL A 170 -5.06 -7.65 7.97
C VAL A 170 -4.14 -6.43 8.09
N ALA A 171 -3.59 -6.15 9.27
CA ALA A 171 -2.58 -5.11 9.43
C ALA A 171 -1.35 -5.35 8.56
N ALA A 172 -0.87 -6.60 8.46
CA ALA A 172 0.29 -6.92 7.64
C ALA A 172 0.04 -6.79 6.12
N THR A 173 -1.19 -7.02 5.65
CA THR A 173 -1.54 -6.97 4.22
C THR A 173 -2.00 -5.58 3.79
N ASP A 174 -2.82 -4.93 4.61
CA ASP A 174 -3.60 -3.76 4.19
C ASP A 174 -2.93 -2.44 4.62
N ALA A 175 -1.98 -2.48 5.55
CA ALA A 175 -1.26 -1.27 5.96
C ALA A 175 -0.54 -0.62 4.78
N ALA A 176 -0.59 0.71 4.74
CA ALA A 176 0.07 1.52 3.73
C ALA A 176 1.48 1.93 4.21
N PRO A 177 2.56 1.42 3.59
CA PRO A 177 3.93 1.72 4.02
C PRO A 177 4.37 3.12 3.54
N ILE A 178 3.95 4.15 4.26
CA ILE A 178 4.34 5.54 3.99
C ILE A 178 5.60 5.97 4.75
N ASP A 179 6.25 7.02 4.25
CA ASP A 179 7.41 7.66 4.90
C ASP A 179 6.94 8.65 5.97
N GLU A 180 7.07 8.28 7.24
CA GLU A 180 6.63 9.07 8.40
C GLU A 180 7.20 10.50 8.42
N PRO A 181 8.53 10.73 8.28
CA PRO A 181 9.10 12.07 8.17
C PRO A 181 8.51 12.97 7.08
N VAL A 182 7.96 12.41 6.00
CA VAL A 182 7.34 13.21 4.93
C VAL A 182 6.01 13.79 5.39
N THR A 183 5.24 13.00 6.15
CA THR A 183 3.88 13.37 6.59
C THR A 183 3.90 14.24 7.83
N THR A 184 4.81 13.97 8.77
CA THR A 184 4.89 14.66 10.08
C THR A 184 5.56 16.03 10.00
N ASP A 185 6.45 16.26 9.03
CA ASP A 185 7.15 17.53 8.84
C ASP A 185 6.21 18.61 8.26
N THR A 186 5.83 19.58 9.09
CA THR A 186 4.96 20.71 8.71
C THR A 186 5.63 21.75 7.80
N ARG A 187 6.94 21.61 7.52
CA ARG A 187 7.73 22.54 6.67
C ARG A 187 8.40 21.82 5.51
N ARG A 188 7.84 20.68 5.09
CA ARG A 188 8.41 19.85 4.03
C ARG A 188 8.42 20.57 2.69
N LEU A 189 9.56 20.50 1.99
CA LEU A 189 9.64 20.85 0.58
C LEU A 189 9.14 19.68 -0.26
N ILE A 190 8.20 19.96 -1.15
CA ILE A 190 7.63 18.98 -2.07
C ILE A 190 8.15 19.28 -3.48
N ARG A 191 8.48 18.22 -4.21
CA ARG A 191 8.89 18.34 -5.61
C ARG A 191 7.71 18.87 -6.45
N LEU A 192 7.96 19.93 -7.21
CA LEU A 192 6.94 20.56 -8.05
C LEU A 192 6.50 19.60 -9.17
N PRO A 193 5.19 19.31 -9.32
CA PRO A 193 4.70 18.51 -10.43
C PRO A 193 5.01 19.15 -11.79
N GLY A 194 5.27 18.32 -12.81
CA GLY A 194 5.72 18.73 -14.14
C GLY A 194 7.22 18.99 -14.26
N THR A 195 8.00 18.90 -13.18
CA THR A 195 9.46 19.05 -13.24
C THR A 195 10.17 17.73 -13.54
N LEU A 196 11.48 17.79 -13.80
CA LEU A 196 12.32 16.59 -13.94
C LEU A 196 12.86 16.14 -12.59
N HIS A 197 12.80 14.84 -12.33
CA HIS A 197 13.44 14.24 -11.16
C HIS A 197 14.94 14.08 -11.41
N GLY A 198 15.76 14.77 -10.62
CA GLY A 198 17.22 14.83 -10.84
C GLY A 198 17.98 13.50 -10.74
N GLY A 199 17.38 12.46 -10.15
CA GLY A 199 18.00 11.13 -10.02
C GLY A 199 17.60 10.11 -11.11
N SER A 200 16.71 10.49 -12.03
CA SER A 200 16.16 9.57 -13.06
C SER A 200 15.90 10.26 -14.39
N ALA A 201 15.87 11.60 -14.42
CA ALA A 201 15.45 12.39 -15.58
C ALA A 201 14.00 12.12 -16.06
N LEU A 202 13.17 11.47 -15.24
CA LEU A 202 11.73 11.28 -15.52
C LEU A 202 10.92 12.49 -15.04
N VAL A 203 9.76 12.68 -15.65
CA VAL A 203 8.79 13.72 -15.29
C VAL A 203 8.07 13.36 -13.99
N VAL A 204 7.96 14.35 -13.12
CA VAL A 204 7.12 14.29 -11.92
C VAL A 204 5.68 14.47 -12.38
N THR A 205 4.92 13.38 -12.45
CA THR A 205 3.68 13.34 -13.23
C THR A 205 2.48 13.35 -12.29
N PRO A 206 1.65 14.41 -12.27
CA PRO A 206 0.33 14.34 -11.64
C PRO A 206 -0.50 13.23 -12.30
N LEU A 207 -1.33 12.55 -11.51
CA LEU A 207 -2.20 11.49 -11.99
C LEU A 207 -3.60 11.69 -11.45
N ASP A 208 -4.59 11.63 -12.34
CA ASP A 208 -5.99 11.47 -11.97
C ASP A 208 -6.26 10.02 -11.53
N ARG A 209 -7.36 9.82 -10.79
CA ARG A 209 -7.66 8.52 -10.15
C ARG A 209 -7.86 7.40 -11.17
N ASP A 210 -8.48 7.71 -12.30
CA ASP A 210 -8.75 6.78 -13.41
C ASP A 210 -7.49 6.46 -14.24
N GLU A 211 -6.46 7.33 -14.20
CA GLU A 211 -5.18 7.08 -14.87
C GLU A 211 -4.29 6.11 -14.09
N LEU A 212 -4.51 5.98 -12.78
CA LEU A 212 -3.63 5.21 -11.90
C LEU A 212 -3.45 3.78 -12.38
N ALA A 213 -4.51 3.07 -12.75
CA ALA A 213 -4.43 1.66 -13.13
C ALA A 213 -3.48 1.43 -14.33
N ASP A 214 -3.57 2.29 -15.34
CA ASP A 214 -2.88 2.12 -16.62
C ASP A 214 -1.51 2.82 -16.68
N PHE A 215 -1.20 3.72 -15.74
CA PHE A 215 0.07 4.46 -15.73
C PHE A 215 1.29 3.52 -15.60
N ASP A 216 2.20 3.61 -16.57
CA ASP A 216 3.52 2.99 -16.59
C ASP A 216 4.61 4.06 -16.41
N PRO A 217 5.26 4.16 -15.24
CA PRO A 217 6.26 5.17 -14.99
C PRO A 217 7.50 5.08 -15.90
N LEU A 218 7.80 3.91 -16.47
CA LEU A 218 8.96 3.71 -17.36
C LEU A 218 8.65 4.07 -18.81
N ARG A 219 7.40 4.42 -19.10
CA ARG A 219 6.94 4.86 -20.42
C ARG A 219 6.36 6.26 -20.36
N ASP A 220 5.38 6.48 -19.50
CA ASP A 220 4.55 7.67 -19.49
C ASP A 220 5.23 8.86 -18.80
N ALA A 221 6.18 8.59 -17.89
CA ALA A 221 6.99 9.63 -17.27
C ALA A 221 8.27 9.97 -18.07
N VAL A 222 8.46 9.38 -19.26
CA VAL A 222 9.60 9.72 -20.12
C VAL A 222 9.32 11.06 -20.81
N PRO A 223 10.20 12.08 -20.66
CA PRO A 223 9.97 13.36 -21.32
C PRO A 223 10.00 13.23 -22.84
N ASP A 224 8.96 13.70 -23.55
CA ASP A 224 8.92 13.76 -25.03
C ASP A 224 10.15 14.42 -25.63
N ARG A 225 10.72 15.39 -24.90
CA ARG A 225 11.94 16.11 -25.28
C ARG A 225 13.14 15.19 -25.54
N PHE A 226 13.21 14.06 -24.85
CA PHE A 226 14.30 13.10 -24.93
C PHE A 226 14.02 11.95 -25.91
N VAL A 227 12.89 11.98 -26.62
CA VAL A 227 12.52 10.97 -27.61
C VAL A 227 12.93 11.44 -29.02
N GLY A 228 13.39 10.49 -29.85
CA GLY A 228 13.77 10.75 -31.25
C GLY A 228 15.15 11.39 -31.46
N ARG A 229 15.97 11.46 -30.40
CA ARG A 229 17.31 12.05 -30.43
C ARG A 229 18.32 11.09 -29.84
N GLU A 230 19.57 11.23 -30.24
CA GLU A 230 20.68 10.46 -29.71
C GLU A 230 21.72 11.39 -29.09
N ILE A 231 22.35 10.89 -28.01
CA ILE A 231 23.46 11.57 -27.35
C ILE A 231 24.62 10.62 -27.18
N ARG A 232 25.83 11.19 -27.16
CA ARG A 232 27.04 10.47 -26.78
C ARG A 232 27.25 10.50 -25.28
N ILE A 233 27.43 9.34 -24.69
CA ILE A 233 27.74 9.15 -23.27
C ILE A 233 29.00 8.30 -23.12
N GLU A 234 29.59 8.34 -21.93
CA GLU A 234 30.65 7.45 -21.50
C GLU A 234 30.27 6.78 -20.19
N THR A 235 30.43 5.46 -20.12
CA THR A 235 30.13 4.63 -18.94
C THR A 235 31.36 3.83 -18.54
N ASP A 236 31.58 3.62 -17.25
CA ASP A 236 32.76 2.88 -16.78
C ASP A 236 32.56 1.34 -16.83
N ALA A 237 31.32 0.89 -16.96
CA ALA A 237 30.97 -0.53 -17.04
C ALA A 237 29.70 -0.73 -17.89
N ASP A 238 29.47 -1.97 -18.32
CA ASP A 238 28.31 -2.32 -19.13
C ASP A 238 27.00 -2.03 -18.38
N ARG A 239 26.01 -1.50 -19.09
CA ARG A 239 24.68 -1.16 -18.57
C ARG A 239 23.61 -1.66 -19.52
N THR A 240 22.43 -1.90 -18.98
CA THR A 240 21.21 -2.13 -19.75
C THR A 240 20.12 -1.23 -19.18
N VAL A 241 19.48 -0.45 -20.05
CA VAL A 241 18.37 0.44 -19.72
C VAL A 241 17.12 -0.12 -20.38
N GLU A 242 16.06 -0.29 -19.60
CA GLU A 242 14.72 -0.60 -20.10
C GLU A 242 13.82 0.59 -19.80
N LEU A 243 13.56 1.39 -20.83
CA LEU A 243 12.83 2.66 -20.70
C LEU A 243 12.17 2.98 -22.04
N ASN A 244 11.00 3.63 -22.00
CA ASN A 244 10.21 3.99 -23.19
C ASN A 244 9.85 2.79 -24.09
N GLY A 245 9.66 1.61 -23.50
CA GLY A 245 9.40 0.36 -24.23
C GLY A 245 10.60 -0.20 -25.01
N GLU A 246 11.80 0.36 -24.82
CA GLU A 246 13.03 -0.05 -25.49
C GLU A 246 14.04 -0.64 -24.50
N ARG A 247 14.80 -1.64 -24.95
CA ARG A 247 15.95 -2.19 -24.21
C ARG A 247 17.25 -1.72 -24.88
N VAL A 248 17.97 -0.81 -24.23
CA VAL A 248 19.24 -0.24 -24.71
C VAL A 248 20.40 -0.85 -23.95
N ARG A 249 21.30 -1.54 -24.64
CA ARG A 249 22.58 -2.01 -24.09
C ARG A 249 23.66 -0.97 -24.32
N VAL A 250 24.45 -0.69 -23.28
CA VAL A 250 25.53 0.30 -23.31
C VAL A 250 26.79 -0.39 -22.81
N GLU A 251 27.83 -0.45 -23.63
CA GLU A 251 29.10 -1.10 -23.29
C GLU A 251 29.99 -0.13 -22.49
N SER A 252 30.96 -0.63 -21.73
CA SER A 252 31.99 0.23 -21.12
C SER A 252 32.71 1.07 -22.19
N GLY A 253 32.92 2.36 -21.90
CA GLY A 253 33.48 3.33 -22.83
C GLY A 253 32.42 4.23 -23.47
N ARG A 254 32.69 4.68 -24.70
CA ARG A 254 31.89 5.71 -25.38
C ARG A 254 30.82 5.09 -26.27
N ASN A 255 29.57 5.51 -26.06
CA ASN A 255 28.41 4.99 -26.77
C ASN A 255 27.57 6.15 -27.31
N THR A 256 26.85 5.90 -28.42
CA THR A 256 25.75 6.75 -28.87
C THR A 256 24.46 6.02 -28.54
N VAL A 257 23.58 6.67 -27.78
CA VAL A 257 22.34 6.06 -27.26
C VAL A 257 21.18 7.04 -27.42
N PRO A 258 19.91 6.57 -27.41
CA PRO A 258 18.76 7.45 -27.29
C PRO A 258 18.88 8.42 -26.11
N GLU A 259 18.43 9.67 -26.29
CA GLU A 259 18.58 10.74 -25.30
C GLU A 259 17.91 10.38 -23.97
N PHE A 260 16.76 9.71 -23.98
CA PHE A 260 16.10 9.25 -22.75
C PHE A 260 16.97 8.28 -21.95
N ALA A 261 17.63 7.32 -22.62
CA ALA A 261 18.45 6.31 -21.97
C ALA A 261 19.74 6.94 -21.41
N GLY A 262 20.37 7.83 -22.19
CA GLY A 262 21.56 8.54 -21.74
C GLY A 262 21.27 9.51 -20.60
N ALA A 263 20.17 10.27 -20.65
CA ALA A 263 19.74 11.16 -19.57
C ALA A 263 19.45 10.38 -18.28
N PHE A 264 18.75 9.25 -18.39
CA PHE A 264 18.46 8.36 -17.26
C PHE A 264 19.73 7.84 -16.57
N LEU A 265 20.70 7.33 -17.36
CA LEU A 265 21.98 6.86 -16.81
C LEU A 265 22.81 7.99 -16.19
N MET A 266 22.86 9.16 -16.84
CA MET A 266 23.58 10.32 -16.31
C MET A 266 22.97 10.82 -14.99
N ALA A 267 21.64 10.86 -14.88
CA ALA A 267 20.94 11.27 -13.67
C ALA A 267 21.20 10.32 -12.49
N ARG A 268 21.48 9.04 -12.77
CA ARG A 268 21.86 8.02 -11.76
C ARG A 268 23.35 8.01 -11.43
N GLY A 269 24.15 8.87 -12.08
CA GLY A 269 25.60 8.89 -11.95
C GLY A 269 26.29 7.67 -12.59
N GLU A 270 25.59 6.95 -13.46
CA GLU A 270 26.08 5.73 -14.11
C GLU A 270 26.74 6.02 -15.47
N ALA A 271 26.55 7.23 -16.00
CA ALA A 271 27.16 7.73 -17.22
C ALA A 271 27.55 9.19 -17.09
N ARG A 272 28.43 9.67 -17.99
CA ARG A 272 28.73 11.09 -18.18
C ARG A 272 28.59 11.49 -19.64
N LYS A 273 28.31 12.78 -19.90
CA LYS A 273 28.27 13.31 -21.25
C LYS A 273 29.66 13.17 -21.89
N ALA A 274 29.73 12.54 -23.06
CA ALA A 274 30.99 12.46 -23.80
C ALA A 274 31.34 13.85 -24.39
N PRO A 275 32.63 14.21 -24.51
CA PRO A 275 33.05 15.49 -25.07
C PRO A 275 32.45 15.74 -26.46
N GLU A 276 31.93 16.95 -26.68
CA GLU A 276 31.59 17.43 -28.01
C GLU A 276 32.91 17.66 -28.77
N ARG A 277 33.02 17.08 -29.97
CA ARG A 277 34.20 17.26 -30.84
C ARG A 277 34.12 18.59 -31.56
#